data_AF-A0A545WBU7-F1
#
_entry.id   AF-A0A545WBU7-F1
#
_cell.length_a   1.000
_cell.length_b   1.000
_cell.length_c   1.000
_cell.angle_alpha   90.00
_cell.angle_beta   90.00
_cell.angle_gamma   90.00
#
_symmetry.space_group_name_H-M   'P 1'
#
loop_
_entity.id
_entity.type
_entity.pdbx_description
1 polymer ?
#
loop_
_entity_poly.entity_id
_entity_poly.type
_entity_poly.pdbx_seq_one_letter_code
_entity_poly.pdbx_strand_id
1 'polypeptide(L)'
;MPVAPPPPAQSLVCHSSSTHTRSWEYFYHCCFEPVFGGSQFQWIKALIVQLGQQEDAVMSAVVAFSSMHEAAFRTSLHGPAARTQLPASHMDVLASVPNTTEYTAVTAAYSASVRALQQAIDERGRVAVPAALICCILFAALNMVQCDYDGAVCHIEHGLGILAREQSIERSGGSLCLPGWSATAANGAMSSLVSGFYRLTIAVFFYGRTETLLEERISVAVSSRVGQPAVDAVIPFRDIDEARMSLSILAGNTLRFAAEVGGHRDRQDLPSPECFRRRDEHLGRIHSWCASFQATLAASPSELAEEASLRMIHIVLESQSLALVILLRTCLDADESGYDACFHEFRAVLVLCEEYVALYSASRASYTPGREAGNFTFDMEILPQLWLVGKKCRHREYRRWCIDLLARYRRKEGVWDPRLICGLAKRTMEIEEAALPSGRTLLPNNFDRLWTVDLDSRYTYGSVAVFAYKPTALGGRGLSWEELIPVEQQAQVQGESPKGPTDMKSMSP
;
A
#
# COMPACT_ATOMS: atom_id res chain seq x y z
N MET A 1 10.76 36.09 -6.15
CA MET A 1 10.68 36.92 -4.92
C MET A 1 11.07 36.04 -3.74
N PRO A 2 11.85 36.53 -2.76
CA PRO A 2 12.29 35.74 -1.62
C PRO A 2 11.09 35.36 -0.73
N VAL A 3 11.08 34.10 -0.29
CA VAL A 3 10.03 33.47 0.52
C VAL A 3 10.06 34.07 1.93
N ALA A 4 8.92 34.57 2.40
CA ALA A 4 8.75 35.07 3.75
C ALA A 4 8.86 33.94 4.79
N PRO A 5 9.37 34.21 6.01
CA PRO A 5 9.49 33.21 7.06
C PRO A 5 8.10 32.71 7.51
N PRO A 6 8.01 31.47 8.04
CA PRO A 6 6.75 30.92 8.51
C PRO A 6 6.19 31.76 9.66
N PRO A 7 4.86 31.96 9.72
CA PRO A 7 4.25 32.70 10.83
C PRO A 7 4.42 31.93 12.15
N PRO A 8 4.55 32.63 13.28
CA PRO A 8 4.64 32.00 14.59
C PRO A 8 3.34 31.24 14.90
N ALA A 9 3.47 30.12 15.61
CA ALA A 9 2.38 29.24 16.02
C ALA A 9 1.25 30.04 16.69
N GLN A 10 0.18 30.32 15.93
CA GLN A 10 -1.03 30.90 16.48
C GLN A 10 -1.76 29.81 17.26
N SER A 11 -2.07 30.11 18.51
CA SER A 11 -2.84 29.25 19.41
C SER A 11 -4.15 28.82 18.75
N LEU A 12 -4.38 27.50 18.70
CA LEU A 12 -5.63 26.85 18.30
C LEU A 12 -6.79 27.38 19.14
N VAL A 13 -7.53 28.37 18.65
CA VAL A 13 -8.83 28.73 19.21
C VAL A 13 -9.89 28.36 18.19
N CYS A 14 -10.25 27.07 18.18
CA CYS A 14 -11.43 26.59 17.48
C CYS A 14 -12.58 26.53 18.51
N HIS A 15 -13.70 27.19 18.24
CA HIS A 15 -14.94 27.09 19.03
C HIS A 15 -15.65 25.74 18.81
N SER A 16 -14.92 24.65 19.01
CA SER A 16 -15.42 23.28 18.92
C SER A 16 -15.43 22.63 20.31
N SER A 17 -16.31 21.65 20.55
CA SER A 17 -16.35 20.92 21.83
C SER A 17 -14.95 20.38 22.17
N SER A 18 -14.58 20.28 23.46
CA SER A 18 -13.25 19.85 23.92
C SER A 18 -12.73 18.56 23.25
N THR A 19 -13.62 17.65 22.84
CA THR A 19 -13.30 16.41 22.13
C THR A 19 -12.83 16.60 20.68
N HIS A 20 -13.36 17.61 19.97
CA HIS A 20 -12.96 17.92 18.59
C HIS A 20 -11.53 18.49 18.56
N THR A 21 -11.23 19.43 19.46
CA THR A 21 -9.87 20.00 19.62
C THR A 21 -8.84 18.93 19.95
N ARG A 22 -9.14 18.02 20.90
CA ARG A 22 -8.25 16.90 21.24
C ARG A 22 -7.97 15.98 20.05
N SER A 23 -9.02 15.60 19.31
CA SER A 23 -8.88 14.66 18.18
C SER A 23 -8.06 15.27 17.04
N TRP A 24 -8.14 16.59 16.88
CA TRP A 24 -7.32 17.36 15.94
C TRP A 24 -5.85 17.44 16.37
N GLU A 25 -5.59 17.71 17.66
CA GLU A 25 -4.24 17.68 18.21
C GLU A 25 -3.61 16.27 18.11
N TYR A 26 -4.38 15.23 18.45
CA TYR A 26 -3.94 13.85 18.28
C TYR A 26 -3.62 13.54 16.82
N PHE A 27 -4.43 14.01 15.87
CA PHE A 27 -4.13 13.85 14.46
C PHE A 27 -2.75 14.42 14.12
N TYR A 28 -2.49 15.66 14.52
CA TYR A 28 -1.26 16.37 14.18
C TYR A 28 -0.01 15.77 14.85
N HIS A 29 -0.11 15.37 16.12
CA HIS A 29 1.03 14.94 16.94
C HIS A 29 1.28 13.44 16.94
N CYS A 30 0.24 12.63 16.76
CA CYS A 30 0.29 11.18 16.98
C CYS A 30 -0.16 10.39 15.76
N CYS A 31 -1.04 10.92 14.91
CA CYS A 31 -1.58 10.17 13.77
C CYS A 31 -0.84 10.46 12.47
N PHE A 32 -0.49 11.72 12.21
CA PHE A 32 -0.04 12.13 10.88
C PHE A 32 1.26 11.44 10.49
N GLU A 33 2.29 11.52 11.34
CA GLU A 33 3.61 10.99 10.99
C GLU A 33 3.62 9.45 10.82
N PRO A 34 2.98 8.66 11.69
CA PRO A 34 2.95 7.21 11.48
C PRO A 34 2.15 6.75 10.27
N VAL A 35 1.08 7.47 9.93
CA VAL A 35 0.15 7.10 8.86
C VAL A 35 0.55 7.68 7.51
N PHE A 36 0.83 8.99 7.47
CA PHE A 36 1.10 9.78 6.26
C PHE A 36 2.55 10.30 6.22
N GLY A 37 3.37 10.00 7.23
CA GLY A 37 4.70 10.59 7.38
C GLY A 37 5.79 9.98 6.50
N GLY A 38 5.47 8.93 5.75
CA GLY A 38 6.33 8.57 4.63
C GLY A 38 6.41 9.75 3.66
N SER A 39 7.58 9.95 3.06
CA SER A 39 7.86 11.03 2.07
C SER A 39 6.78 11.17 0.99
N GLN A 40 6.01 10.10 0.74
CA GLN A 40 4.95 10.04 -0.25
C GLN A 40 3.74 10.93 0.05
N PHE A 41 3.37 11.10 1.33
CA PHE A 41 2.18 11.84 1.75
C PHE A 41 2.50 13.06 2.63
N GLN A 42 3.77 13.35 2.92
CA GLN A 42 4.16 14.54 3.70
C GLN A 42 3.54 15.86 3.18
N TRP A 43 3.40 16.01 1.86
CA TRP A 43 2.76 17.17 1.24
C TRP A 43 1.30 17.38 1.67
N ILE A 44 0.58 16.30 2.02
CA ILE A 44 -0.85 16.35 2.36
C ILE A 44 -1.09 17.00 3.71
N LYS A 45 -0.06 17.06 4.58
CA LYS A 45 -0.16 17.67 5.92
C LYS A 45 -0.68 19.08 5.87
N ALA A 46 -0.03 19.92 5.06
CA ALA A 46 -0.38 21.32 4.93
C ALA A 46 -1.79 21.48 4.36
N LEU A 47 -2.17 20.63 3.41
CA LEU A 47 -3.47 20.70 2.77
C LEU A 47 -4.62 20.27 3.70
N ILE A 48 -4.44 19.19 4.47
CA ILE A 48 -5.41 18.76 5.49
C ILE A 48 -5.57 19.84 6.54
N VAL A 49 -4.48 20.44 7.02
CA VAL A 49 -4.53 21.50 8.03
C VAL A 49 -5.24 22.73 7.50
N GLN A 50 -4.87 23.20 6.30
CA GLN A 50 -5.47 24.39 5.69
C GLN A 50 -6.97 24.18 5.42
N LEU A 51 -7.34 23.07 4.78
CA LEU A 51 -8.74 22.81 4.45
C LEU A 51 -9.57 22.47 5.69
N GLY A 52 -9.04 21.76 6.67
CA GLY A 52 -9.80 21.46 7.89
C GLY A 52 -10.05 22.67 8.79
N GLN A 53 -9.34 23.79 8.59
CA GLN A 53 -9.68 25.08 9.20
C GLN A 53 -10.77 25.84 8.43
N GLN A 54 -10.96 25.53 7.14
CA GLN A 54 -11.87 26.25 6.24
C GLN A 54 -13.16 25.48 5.92
N GLU A 55 -13.14 24.16 6.10
CA GLU A 55 -14.16 23.23 5.63
C GLU A 55 -14.58 22.29 6.76
N ASP A 56 -15.81 22.45 7.27
CA ASP A 56 -16.37 21.61 8.33
C ASP A 56 -16.38 20.12 7.94
N ALA A 57 -16.51 19.84 6.64
CA ALA A 57 -16.39 18.51 6.07
C ALA A 57 -15.02 17.88 6.38
N VAL A 58 -13.94 18.61 6.10
CA VAL A 58 -12.57 18.10 6.30
C VAL A 58 -12.25 18.01 7.79
N MET A 59 -12.68 18.98 8.60
CA MET A 59 -12.57 18.92 10.06
C MET A 59 -13.17 17.61 10.58
N SER A 60 -14.43 17.35 10.23
CA SER A 60 -15.18 16.19 10.71
C SER A 60 -14.57 14.87 10.23
N ALA A 61 -14.01 14.84 9.00
CA ALA A 61 -13.29 13.67 8.48
C ALA A 61 -12.01 13.39 9.27
N VAL A 62 -11.24 14.42 9.61
CA VAL A 62 -10.02 14.27 10.45
C VAL A 62 -10.39 13.72 11.82
N VAL A 63 -11.45 14.23 12.45
CA VAL A 63 -11.90 13.75 13.77
C VAL A 63 -12.34 12.30 13.71
N ALA A 64 -13.11 11.91 12.69
CA ALA A 64 -13.53 10.52 12.50
C ALA A 64 -12.30 9.60 12.36
N PHE A 65 -11.36 9.99 11.51
CA PHE A 65 -10.16 9.21 11.22
C PHE A 65 -9.23 9.10 12.44
N SER A 66 -8.91 10.22 13.09
CA SER A 66 -7.96 10.26 14.20
C SER A 66 -8.50 9.55 15.45
N SER A 67 -9.81 9.67 15.70
CA SER A 67 -10.47 8.93 16.79
C SER A 67 -10.43 7.42 16.55
N MET A 68 -10.64 6.98 15.31
CA MET A 68 -10.54 5.56 14.93
C MET A 68 -9.10 5.06 15.05
N HIS A 69 -8.13 5.84 14.58
CA HIS A 69 -6.72 5.50 14.71
C HIS A 69 -6.30 5.37 16.19
N GLU A 70 -6.73 6.30 17.04
CA GLU A 70 -6.46 6.26 18.49
C GLU A 70 -7.09 5.02 19.15
N ALA A 71 -8.33 4.68 18.79
CA ALA A 71 -9.03 3.49 19.29
C ALA A 71 -8.35 2.18 18.84
N ALA A 72 -7.96 2.09 17.56
CA ALA A 72 -7.22 0.96 17.02
C ALA A 72 -5.85 0.79 17.69
N PHE A 73 -5.16 1.90 17.96
CA PHE A 73 -3.90 1.91 18.70
C PHE A 73 -4.07 1.45 20.15
N ARG A 74 -5.08 1.94 20.87
CA ARG A 74 -5.37 1.47 22.25
C ARG A 74 -5.67 -0.04 22.28
N THR A 75 -6.39 -0.53 21.29
CA THR A 75 -6.68 -1.96 21.14
C THR A 75 -5.43 -2.79 20.85
N SER A 76 -4.44 -2.24 20.13
CA SER A 76 -3.19 -2.97 19.82
C SER A 76 -2.22 -3.04 21.00
N LEU A 77 -2.29 -2.10 21.94
CA LEU A 77 -1.50 -2.10 23.19
C LEU A 77 -1.99 -3.16 24.19
N HIS A 78 -3.29 -3.46 24.21
CA HIS A 78 -3.86 -4.47 25.10
C HIS A 78 -3.68 -5.85 24.45
N GLY A 79 -2.57 -6.52 24.76
CA GLY A 79 -2.23 -7.84 24.25
C GLY A 79 -3.33 -8.91 24.46
N PRO A 80 -3.19 -10.10 23.86
CA PRO A 80 -4.23 -11.13 23.80
C PRO A 80 -4.74 -11.68 25.15
N ALA A 81 -4.11 -11.36 26.28
CA ALA A 81 -4.51 -11.80 27.61
C ALA A 81 -5.90 -11.30 28.06
N ALA A 82 -6.44 -10.26 27.43
CA ALA A 82 -7.82 -9.80 27.68
C ALA A 82 -8.87 -10.51 26.79
N ARG A 83 -8.46 -11.37 25.84
CA ARG A 83 -9.34 -12.06 24.88
C ARG A 83 -9.78 -13.47 25.32
N THR A 84 -9.37 -13.93 26.50
CA THR A 84 -9.52 -15.33 26.96
C THR A 84 -10.87 -15.72 27.58
N GLN A 85 -11.96 -14.95 27.37
CA GLN A 85 -13.28 -15.32 27.90
C GLN A 85 -14.46 -15.19 26.92
N LEU A 86 -14.26 -15.50 25.64
CA LEU A 86 -15.40 -15.66 24.72
C LEU A 86 -15.43 -17.10 24.15
N PRO A 87 -16.54 -17.83 24.33
CA PRO A 87 -16.66 -19.20 23.87
C PRO A 87 -16.59 -19.29 22.34
N ALA A 88 -15.94 -20.33 21.83
CA ALA A 88 -15.57 -20.56 20.44
C ALA A 88 -16.74 -20.84 19.46
N SER A 89 -17.95 -20.41 19.79
CA SER A 89 -19.13 -20.54 18.94
C SER A 89 -19.80 -19.18 18.86
N HIS A 90 -19.46 -18.37 17.86
CA HIS A 90 -20.32 -17.36 17.22
C HIS A 90 -19.49 -16.59 16.19
N MET A 91 -20.01 -16.52 14.97
CA MET A 91 -19.58 -15.71 13.81
C MET A 91 -19.57 -14.19 14.04
N ASP A 92 -19.47 -13.72 15.29
CA ASP A 92 -19.70 -12.34 15.69
C ASP A 92 -18.51 -11.69 16.41
N VAL A 93 -17.32 -12.28 16.42
CA VAL A 93 -16.22 -11.80 17.29
C VAL A 93 -15.58 -10.47 16.82
N LEU A 94 -15.95 -9.95 15.64
CA LEU A 94 -15.62 -8.57 15.21
C LEU A 94 -16.82 -7.77 14.65
N ALA A 95 -17.99 -8.38 14.45
CA ALA A 95 -19.25 -7.64 14.45
C ALA A 95 -19.63 -7.18 15.88
N SER A 96 -19.07 -7.84 16.90
CA SER A 96 -18.99 -7.36 18.27
C SER A 96 -17.66 -6.63 18.55
N VAL A 97 -17.28 -5.64 17.73
CA VAL A 97 -16.60 -4.49 18.34
C VAL A 97 -17.63 -3.95 19.33
N PRO A 98 -17.35 -3.89 20.64
CA PRO A 98 -18.38 -3.45 21.58
C PRO A 98 -18.93 -2.12 21.07
N ASN A 99 -20.25 -1.94 21.17
CA ASN A 99 -20.95 -0.65 21.09
C ASN A 99 -20.34 0.32 22.11
N THR A 100 -19.11 0.71 21.84
CA THR A 100 -18.30 1.61 22.62
C THR A 100 -18.69 2.98 22.12
N THR A 101 -18.85 3.89 23.07
CA THR A 101 -19.07 5.32 22.83
C THR A 101 -18.12 5.90 21.78
N GLU A 102 -16.93 5.30 21.61
CA GLU A 102 -15.92 5.68 20.62
C GLU A 102 -16.32 5.36 19.19
N TYR A 103 -16.81 4.15 18.89
CA TYR A 103 -17.25 3.81 17.53
C TYR A 103 -18.45 4.67 17.11
N THR A 104 -19.39 4.89 18.04
CA THR A 104 -20.53 5.78 17.80
C THR A 104 -20.10 7.22 17.52
N ALA A 105 -19.04 7.71 18.19
CA ALA A 105 -18.48 9.03 17.94
C ALA A 105 -17.80 9.11 16.57
N VAL A 106 -17.07 8.07 16.16
CA VAL A 106 -16.47 7.98 14.82
C VAL A 106 -17.54 7.99 13.73
N THR A 107 -18.58 7.16 13.85
CA THR A 107 -19.69 7.12 12.88
C THR A 107 -20.44 8.46 12.83
N ALA A 108 -20.62 9.13 13.97
CA ALA A 108 -21.23 10.44 14.02
C ALA A 108 -20.38 11.50 13.31
N ALA A 109 -19.06 11.52 13.53
CA ALA A 109 -18.13 12.43 12.87
C ALA A 109 -18.01 12.16 11.36
N TYR A 110 -17.96 10.90 10.94
CA TYR A 110 -18.03 10.50 9.54
C TYR A 110 -19.30 11.02 8.88
N SER A 111 -20.46 10.78 9.52
CA SER A 111 -21.75 11.22 9.00
C SER A 111 -21.88 12.75 8.96
N ALA A 112 -21.30 13.45 9.95
CA ALA A 112 -21.24 14.91 9.96
C ALA A 112 -20.41 15.46 8.81
N SER A 113 -19.26 14.83 8.53
CA SER A 113 -18.40 15.19 7.40
C SER A 113 -19.13 15.05 6.06
N VAL A 114 -19.80 13.91 5.82
CA VAL A 114 -20.58 13.68 4.59
C VAL A 114 -21.68 14.73 4.42
N ARG A 115 -22.43 15.06 5.48
CA ARG A 115 -23.47 16.09 5.43
C ARG A 115 -22.90 17.48 5.12
N ALA A 116 -21.82 17.87 5.80
CA ALA A 116 -21.16 19.14 5.57
C ALA A 116 -20.58 19.24 4.15
N LEU A 117 -20.05 18.13 3.61
CA LEU A 117 -19.55 18.07 2.24
C LEU A 117 -20.69 18.23 1.23
N GLN A 118 -21.81 17.55 1.44
CA GLN A 118 -22.98 17.68 0.58
C GLN A 118 -23.49 19.12 0.56
N GLN A 119 -23.62 19.75 1.73
CA GLN A 119 -24.01 21.14 1.84
C GLN A 119 -23.03 22.08 1.13
N ALA A 120 -21.72 21.88 1.31
CA ALA A 120 -20.68 22.65 0.63
C ALA A 120 -20.78 22.55 -0.90
N ILE A 121 -21.07 21.35 -1.41
CA ILE A 121 -21.26 21.10 -2.85
C ILE A 121 -22.55 21.79 -3.33
N ASP A 122 -23.64 21.73 -2.58
CA ASP A 122 -24.91 22.32 -2.96
C ASP A 122 -24.85 23.86 -2.98
N GLU A 123 -24.15 24.46 -2.01
CA GLU A 123 -24.05 25.92 -1.87
C GLU A 123 -22.95 26.55 -2.73
N ARG A 124 -21.77 25.92 -2.79
CA ARG A 124 -20.55 26.49 -3.40
C ARG A 124 -20.08 25.72 -4.63
N GLY A 125 -20.77 24.64 -5.00
CA GLY A 125 -20.50 23.85 -6.18
C GLY A 125 -19.06 23.35 -6.23
N ARG A 126 -18.37 23.69 -7.32
CA ARG A 126 -17.02 23.23 -7.62
C ARG A 126 -15.94 23.75 -6.67
N VAL A 127 -16.21 24.80 -5.88
CA VAL A 127 -15.26 25.29 -4.85
C VAL A 127 -15.03 24.25 -3.74
N ALA A 128 -15.97 23.34 -3.51
CA ALA A 128 -15.86 22.27 -2.51
C ALA A 128 -15.04 21.05 -2.96
N VAL A 129 -14.60 20.98 -4.23
CA VAL A 129 -13.83 19.86 -4.79
C VAL A 129 -12.55 19.53 -4.01
N PRO A 130 -11.70 20.51 -3.62
CA PRO A 130 -10.56 20.27 -2.73
C PRO A 130 -10.91 19.50 -1.45
N ALA A 131 -11.99 19.94 -0.79
CA ALA A 131 -12.49 19.34 0.44
C ALA A 131 -12.96 17.89 0.19
N ALA A 132 -13.67 17.66 -0.92
CA ALA A 132 -14.14 16.34 -1.32
C ALA A 132 -12.97 15.36 -1.54
N LEU A 133 -11.90 15.79 -2.21
CA LEU A 133 -10.72 14.97 -2.48
C LEU A 133 -9.98 14.60 -1.20
N ILE A 134 -9.80 15.54 -0.27
CA ILE A 134 -9.22 15.26 1.04
C ILE A 134 -10.10 14.33 1.87
N CYS A 135 -11.43 14.54 1.87
CA CYS A 135 -12.37 13.64 2.54
C CYS A 135 -12.26 12.21 1.98
N CYS A 136 -12.17 12.05 0.66
CA CYS A 136 -11.97 10.73 0.03
C CYS A 136 -10.68 10.04 0.52
N ILE A 137 -9.56 10.77 0.64
CA ILE A 137 -8.30 10.20 1.16
C ILE A 137 -8.44 9.81 2.63
N LEU A 138 -9.00 10.69 3.47
CA LEU A 138 -9.18 10.44 4.90
C LEU A 138 -10.15 9.28 5.16
N PHE A 139 -11.23 9.19 4.39
CA PHE A 139 -12.16 8.08 4.49
C PHE A 139 -11.58 6.78 3.94
N ALA A 140 -10.80 6.81 2.86
CA ALA A 140 -10.05 5.63 2.43
C ALA A 140 -9.13 5.12 3.54
N ALA A 141 -8.39 6.02 4.22
CA ALA A 141 -7.54 5.67 5.35
C ALA A 141 -8.35 5.11 6.53
N LEU A 142 -9.48 5.74 6.87
CA LEU A 142 -10.38 5.29 7.93
C LEU A 142 -10.88 3.87 7.68
N ASN A 143 -11.39 3.62 6.46
CA ASN A 143 -11.89 2.32 6.04
C ASN A 143 -10.76 1.26 6.04
N MET A 144 -9.55 1.61 5.60
CA MET A 144 -8.38 0.72 5.71
C MET A 144 -8.03 0.39 7.17
N VAL A 145 -8.11 1.34 8.10
CA VAL A 145 -7.91 1.07 9.54
C VAL A 145 -8.99 0.12 10.07
N GLN A 146 -10.24 0.31 9.65
CA GLN A 146 -11.37 -0.57 9.98
C GLN A 146 -11.33 -1.93 9.24
N CYS A 147 -10.40 -2.10 8.29
CA CYS A 147 -10.33 -3.25 7.38
C CYS A 147 -11.54 -3.38 6.44
N ASP A 148 -12.33 -2.31 6.26
CA ASP A 148 -13.35 -2.20 5.22
C ASP A 148 -12.66 -1.81 3.90
N TYR A 149 -12.05 -2.78 3.23
CA TYR A 149 -11.30 -2.51 2.01
C TYR A 149 -12.20 -2.11 0.83
N ASP A 150 -13.45 -2.57 0.81
CA ASP A 150 -14.44 -2.17 -0.20
C ASP A 150 -14.84 -0.71 -0.05
N GLY A 151 -15.10 -0.26 1.19
CA GLY A 151 -15.28 1.16 1.50
C GLY A 151 -14.06 1.99 1.09
N ALA A 152 -12.85 1.50 1.36
CA ALA A 152 -11.63 2.19 0.96
C ALA A 152 -11.48 2.34 -0.56
N VAL A 153 -11.68 1.25 -1.32
CA VAL A 153 -11.66 1.24 -2.79
C VAL A 153 -12.71 2.19 -3.33
N CYS A 154 -13.92 2.14 -2.80
CA CYS A 154 -15.03 3.02 -3.16
C CYS A 154 -14.64 4.51 -3.04
N HIS A 155 -14.02 4.93 -1.94
CA HIS A 155 -13.56 6.32 -1.79
C HIS A 155 -12.43 6.70 -2.76
N ILE A 156 -11.52 5.77 -3.07
CA ILE A 156 -10.47 5.97 -4.08
C ILE A 156 -11.11 6.18 -5.47
N GLU A 157 -12.09 5.36 -5.84
CA GLU A 157 -12.82 5.45 -7.12
C GLU A 157 -13.57 6.77 -7.28
N HIS A 158 -14.25 7.21 -6.23
CA HIS A 158 -14.94 8.50 -6.21
C HIS A 158 -13.96 9.67 -6.39
N GLY A 159 -12.84 9.66 -5.67
CA GLY A 159 -11.81 10.68 -5.79
C GLY A 159 -11.17 10.73 -7.19
N LEU A 160 -10.86 9.58 -7.78
CA LEU A 160 -10.39 9.48 -9.17
C LEU A 160 -11.43 10.02 -10.17
N GLY A 161 -12.71 9.74 -9.96
CA GLY A 161 -13.80 10.27 -10.79
C GLY A 161 -13.88 11.80 -10.75
N ILE A 162 -13.71 12.40 -9.57
CA ILE A 162 -13.67 13.86 -9.39
C ILE A 162 -12.46 14.45 -10.14
N LEU A 163 -11.27 13.87 -9.96
CA LEU A 163 -10.05 14.32 -10.64
C LEU A 163 -10.20 14.24 -12.17
N ALA A 164 -10.80 13.16 -12.67
CA ALA A 164 -10.99 12.96 -14.09
C ALA A 164 -11.90 14.01 -14.72
N ARG A 165 -12.99 14.35 -14.02
CA ARG A 165 -13.92 15.40 -14.42
C ARG A 165 -13.23 16.77 -14.47
N GLU A 166 -12.45 17.11 -13.45
CA GLU A 166 -11.74 18.39 -13.39
C GLU A 166 -10.70 18.53 -14.51
N GLN A 167 -9.97 17.47 -14.82
CA GLN A 167 -9.05 17.46 -15.95
C GLN A 167 -9.76 17.65 -17.30
N SER A 168 -10.92 17.01 -17.50
CA SER A 168 -11.70 17.19 -18.72
C SER A 168 -12.09 18.65 -18.92
N ILE A 169 -12.51 19.33 -17.85
CA ILE A 169 -12.92 20.73 -17.91
C ILE A 169 -11.75 21.64 -18.29
N GLU A 170 -10.58 21.41 -17.70
CA GLU A 170 -9.38 22.19 -18.02
C GLU A 170 -8.94 22.00 -19.48
N ARG A 171 -8.99 20.76 -20.00
CA ARG A 171 -8.66 20.46 -21.41
C ARG A 171 -9.61 21.15 -22.39
N SER A 172 -10.86 21.37 -21.99
CA SER A 172 -11.85 22.11 -22.78
C SER A 172 -11.70 23.65 -22.66
N GLY A 173 -10.64 24.15 -22.02
CA GLY A 173 -10.42 25.58 -21.82
C GLY A 173 -11.30 26.19 -20.71
N GLY A 174 -11.93 25.36 -19.89
CA GLY A 174 -12.75 25.79 -18.77
C GLY A 174 -11.92 26.31 -17.60
N SER A 175 -12.51 27.21 -16.80
CA SER A 175 -11.88 27.69 -15.57
C SER A 175 -11.88 26.59 -14.48
N LEU A 176 -10.75 26.49 -13.79
CA LEU A 176 -10.53 25.58 -12.67
C LEU A 176 -11.05 26.15 -11.35
N CYS A 177 -11.31 25.26 -10.39
CA CYS A 177 -11.97 25.59 -9.13
C CYS A 177 -11.21 26.60 -8.25
N LEU A 178 -9.88 26.63 -8.30
CA LEU A 178 -9.04 27.56 -7.53
C LEU A 178 -7.86 28.07 -8.38
N PRO A 179 -7.47 29.35 -8.25
CA PRO A 179 -6.23 29.87 -8.82
C PRO A 179 -5.02 29.09 -8.28
N GLY A 180 -4.17 28.55 -9.16
CA GLY A 180 -3.03 27.70 -8.78
C GLY A 180 -3.36 26.22 -8.59
N TRP A 181 -4.64 25.82 -8.64
CA TRP A 181 -5.08 24.43 -8.76
C TRP A 181 -5.22 24.08 -10.23
N SER A 182 -4.09 23.94 -10.90
CA SER A 182 -4.08 23.46 -12.27
C SER A 182 -3.85 21.97 -12.31
N ALA A 183 -4.79 21.22 -12.88
CA ALA A 183 -4.56 19.83 -13.22
C ALA A 183 -3.63 19.71 -14.44
N THR A 184 -3.27 20.84 -15.10
CA THR A 184 -2.23 21.04 -16.13
C THR A 184 -0.88 21.62 -15.68
N ALA A 185 -0.72 22.08 -14.43
CA ALA A 185 0.56 22.56 -13.91
C ALA A 185 1.44 21.41 -13.40
N ALA A 186 2.75 21.50 -13.64
CA ALA A 186 3.71 20.48 -13.18
C ALA A 186 3.85 20.44 -11.64
N ASN A 187 3.66 21.60 -10.99
CA ASN A 187 3.85 21.78 -9.55
C ASN A 187 2.56 22.34 -8.92
N GLY A 188 2.15 21.80 -7.77
CA GLY A 188 0.99 22.30 -7.01
C GLY A 188 0.19 21.23 -6.28
N ALA A 189 -0.82 21.67 -5.52
CA ALA A 189 -1.67 20.80 -4.71
C ALA A 189 -2.43 19.75 -5.54
N MET A 190 -2.90 20.11 -6.75
CA MET A 190 -3.63 19.19 -7.63
C MET A 190 -2.73 18.08 -8.20
N SER A 191 -1.52 18.42 -8.65
CA SER A 191 -0.52 17.42 -9.10
C SER A 191 -0.20 16.43 -7.96
N SER A 192 -0.09 16.94 -6.74
CA SER A 192 0.15 16.12 -5.54
C SER A 192 -1.04 15.22 -5.21
N LEU A 193 -2.28 15.72 -5.29
CA LEU A 193 -3.49 14.92 -5.13
C LEU A 193 -3.61 13.83 -6.18
N VAL A 194 -3.38 14.16 -7.45
CA VAL A 194 -3.37 13.17 -8.55
C VAL A 194 -2.32 12.09 -8.27
N SER A 195 -1.11 12.47 -7.86
CA SER A 195 -0.06 11.52 -7.46
C SER A 195 -0.50 10.64 -6.28
N GLY A 196 -1.12 11.23 -5.25
CA GLY A 196 -1.64 10.50 -4.09
C GLY A 196 -2.71 9.47 -4.47
N PHE A 197 -3.74 9.87 -5.22
CA PHE A 197 -4.79 8.96 -5.68
C PHE A 197 -4.25 7.87 -6.60
N TYR A 198 -3.30 8.20 -7.46
CA TYR A 198 -2.66 7.23 -8.33
C TYR A 198 -1.88 6.16 -7.55
N ARG A 199 -1.17 6.56 -6.50
CA ARG A 199 -0.50 5.62 -5.59
C ARG A 199 -1.52 4.74 -4.86
N LEU A 200 -2.65 5.30 -4.44
CA LEU A 200 -3.75 4.52 -3.86
C LEU A 200 -4.32 3.51 -4.86
N THR A 201 -4.44 3.87 -6.15
CA THR A 201 -4.83 2.92 -7.21
C THR A 201 -3.85 1.76 -7.31
N ILE A 202 -2.53 2.02 -7.26
CA ILE A 202 -1.51 0.98 -7.26
C ILE A 202 -1.66 0.08 -6.02
N ALA A 203 -1.97 0.66 -4.85
CA ALA A 203 -2.14 -0.09 -3.60
C ALA A 203 -3.30 -1.09 -3.65
N VAL A 204 -4.41 -0.70 -4.27
CA VAL A 204 -5.58 -1.57 -4.41
C VAL A 204 -5.48 -2.52 -5.62
N PHE A 205 -4.52 -2.31 -6.53
CA PHE A 205 -4.38 -3.09 -7.76
C PHE A 205 -4.32 -4.59 -7.49
N PHE A 206 -3.56 -4.97 -6.47
CA PHE A 206 -3.31 -6.37 -6.14
C PHE A 206 -4.35 -6.98 -5.19
N TYR A 207 -5.35 -6.20 -4.76
CA TYR A 207 -6.46 -6.67 -3.94
C TYR A 207 -7.58 -7.33 -4.79
N GLY A 208 -7.50 -7.27 -6.13
CA GLY A 208 -8.31 -8.12 -7.03
C GLY A 208 -9.55 -7.49 -7.66
N ARG A 209 -9.77 -6.17 -7.54
CA ARG A 209 -10.88 -5.45 -8.21
C ARG A 209 -10.40 -4.44 -9.26
N THR A 210 -9.64 -4.91 -10.24
CA THR A 210 -8.88 -4.02 -11.13
C THR A 210 -9.37 -3.94 -12.58
N GLU A 211 -10.45 -4.64 -12.95
CA GLU A 211 -10.99 -4.48 -14.31
C GLU A 211 -11.58 -3.06 -14.55
N THR A 212 -12.24 -2.47 -13.55
CA THR A 212 -12.88 -1.14 -13.67
C THR A 212 -11.93 0.04 -13.45
N LEU A 213 -10.86 -0.14 -12.68
CA LEU A 213 -9.94 0.93 -12.28
C LEU A 213 -9.01 1.37 -13.42
N LEU A 214 -8.56 0.44 -14.27
CA LEU A 214 -7.43 0.67 -15.19
C LEU A 214 -7.79 1.29 -16.54
N GLU A 215 -8.93 0.93 -17.12
CA GLU A 215 -9.18 1.21 -18.54
C GLU A 215 -9.43 2.70 -18.82
N GLU A 216 -10.31 3.38 -18.09
CA GLU A 216 -10.68 4.78 -18.41
C GLU A 216 -10.03 5.85 -17.51
N ARG A 217 -9.76 5.56 -16.24
CA ARG A 217 -9.50 6.62 -15.23
C ARG A 217 -8.01 6.86 -14.92
N ILE A 218 -7.15 5.84 -15.05
CA ILE A 218 -5.68 6.00 -14.91
C ILE A 218 -5.12 6.77 -16.11
N SER A 219 -5.74 6.67 -17.30
CA SER A 219 -5.37 7.45 -18.50
C SER A 219 -5.36 8.97 -18.24
N VAL A 220 -6.27 9.41 -17.37
CA VAL A 220 -6.42 10.82 -17.00
C VAL A 220 -5.25 11.26 -16.09
N ALA A 221 -4.82 10.44 -15.13
CA ALA A 221 -3.67 10.77 -14.27
C ALA A 221 -2.30 10.74 -14.99
N VAL A 222 -2.17 9.95 -16.06
CA VAL A 222 -0.90 9.69 -16.76
C VAL A 222 -0.57 10.70 -17.85
N SER A 223 -1.45 11.68 -18.11
CA SER A 223 -1.22 12.70 -19.14
C SER A 223 -0.07 13.66 -18.76
N SER A 224 1.16 13.20 -19.07
CA SER A 224 2.37 13.93 -19.47
C SER A 224 2.81 15.13 -18.62
N ARG A 225 3.67 14.95 -17.60
CA ARG A 225 4.48 16.06 -17.03
C ARG A 225 5.86 15.75 -16.47
N VAL A 226 6.14 14.52 -16.05
CA VAL A 226 7.53 14.10 -15.88
C VAL A 226 7.98 13.62 -17.26
N GLY A 227 9.00 14.26 -17.83
CA GLY A 227 9.64 13.75 -19.03
C GLY A 227 10.03 12.30 -18.73
N GLN A 228 9.44 11.34 -19.45
CA GLN A 228 9.87 9.96 -19.29
C GLN A 228 11.35 9.93 -19.62
N PRO A 229 12.20 9.33 -18.77
CA PRO A 229 13.60 9.18 -19.12
C PRO A 229 13.65 8.50 -20.47
N ALA A 230 14.38 9.11 -21.41
CA ALA A 230 14.67 8.42 -22.67
C ALA A 230 15.34 7.09 -22.31
N VAL A 231 15.00 6.03 -23.06
CA VAL A 231 15.47 4.66 -22.77
C VAL A 231 17.01 4.60 -22.68
N ASP A 232 17.72 5.57 -23.29
CA ASP A 232 19.17 5.64 -23.32
C ASP A 232 19.79 6.79 -22.50
N ALA A 233 18.99 7.63 -21.83
CA ALA A 233 19.49 8.77 -21.06
C ALA A 233 19.56 8.44 -19.56
N VAL A 234 20.76 8.14 -19.05
CA VAL A 234 21.00 7.99 -17.62
C VAL A 234 21.31 9.36 -17.01
N ILE A 235 20.27 10.00 -16.47
CA ILE A 235 20.38 11.31 -15.80
C ILE A 235 20.06 11.10 -14.32
N PRO A 236 20.95 11.48 -13.38
CA PRO A 236 20.65 11.44 -11.95
C PRO A 236 19.42 12.29 -11.63
N PHE A 237 18.58 11.81 -10.72
CA PHE A 237 17.47 12.57 -10.18
C PHE A 237 17.99 13.70 -9.29
N ARG A 238 17.26 14.82 -9.25
CA ARG A 238 17.53 15.96 -8.39
C ARG A 238 17.43 15.57 -6.91
N ASP A 239 16.44 14.76 -6.59
CA ASP A 239 16.13 14.31 -5.24
C ASP A 239 15.35 12.97 -5.27
N ILE A 240 15.18 12.38 -4.09
CA ILE A 240 14.47 11.11 -3.94
C ILE A 240 12.97 11.24 -4.30
N ASP A 241 12.38 12.41 -4.15
CA ASP A 241 10.98 12.64 -4.50
C ASP A 241 10.75 12.58 -6.01
N GLU A 242 11.68 13.13 -6.80
CA GLU A 242 11.69 13.00 -8.26
C GLU A 242 11.83 11.54 -8.69
N ALA A 243 12.77 10.80 -8.10
CA ALA A 243 12.97 9.38 -8.38
C ALA A 243 11.68 8.57 -8.11
N ARG A 244 11.05 8.81 -6.95
CA ARG A 244 9.81 8.15 -6.53
C ARG A 244 8.63 8.50 -7.45
N MET A 245 8.47 9.77 -7.82
CA MET A 245 7.42 10.21 -8.74
C MET A 245 7.59 9.54 -10.10
N SER A 246 8.82 9.51 -10.61
CA SER A 246 9.16 8.84 -11.87
C SER A 246 8.84 7.34 -11.83
N LEU A 247 9.22 6.64 -10.75
CA LEU A 247 8.88 5.22 -10.58
C LEU A 247 7.37 4.98 -10.49
N SER A 248 6.66 5.85 -9.79
CA SER A 248 5.20 5.76 -9.69
C SER A 248 4.59 5.76 -11.09
N ILE A 249 4.95 6.75 -11.93
CA ILE A 249 4.46 6.86 -13.31
C ILE A 249 4.75 5.59 -14.13
N LEU A 250 5.96 5.04 -13.99
CA LEU A 250 6.33 3.77 -14.64
C LEU A 250 5.47 2.60 -14.13
N ALA A 251 5.19 2.56 -12.83
CA ALA A 251 4.38 1.51 -12.21
C ALA A 251 2.97 1.47 -12.80
N GLY A 252 2.20 2.55 -12.78
CA GLY A 252 0.84 2.49 -13.33
C GLY A 252 0.79 2.43 -14.87
N ASN A 253 1.82 2.86 -15.59
CA ASN A 253 1.94 2.55 -17.02
C ASN A 253 2.12 1.05 -17.26
N THR A 254 2.96 0.42 -16.45
CA THR A 254 3.20 -1.02 -16.49
C THR A 254 1.96 -1.81 -16.09
N LEU A 255 1.26 -1.39 -15.04
CA LEU A 255 0.02 -2.04 -14.60
C LEU A 255 -1.09 -1.90 -15.63
N ARG A 256 -1.22 -0.74 -16.28
CA ARG A 256 -2.17 -0.55 -17.41
C ARG A 256 -1.86 -1.51 -18.54
N PHE A 257 -0.59 -1.56 -18.95
CA PHE A 257 -0.17 -2.47 -20.01
C PHE A 257 -0.43 -3.93 -19.61
N ALA A 258 -0.10 -4.32 -18.38
CA ALA A 258 -0.35 -5.67 -17.87
C ALA A 258 -1.83 -6.05 -17.84
N ALA A 259 -2.72 -5.10 -17.48
CA ALA A 259 -4.17 -5.31 -17.53
C ALA A 259 -4.68 -5.46 -18.97
N GLU A 260 -4.24 -4.60 -19.90
CA GLU A 260 -4.59 -4.65 -21.31
C GLU A 260 -4.22 -5.99 -21.96
N VAL A 261 -3.01 -6.48 -21.68
CA VAL A 261 -2.54 -7.78 -22.21
C VAL A 261 -3.08 -8.96 -21.41
N GLY A 262 -3.44 -8.76 -20.14
CA GLY A 262 -4.13 -9.76 -19.31
C GLY A 262 -5.43 -10.25 -19.96
N GLY A 263 -6.20 -9.35 -20.59
CA GLY A 263 -7.39 -9.73 -21.35
C GLY A 263 -7.12 -10.68 -22.53
N HIS A 264 -5.90 -10.70 -23.08
CA HIS A 264 -5.50 -11.68 -24.10
C HIS A 264 -5.24 -13.05 -23.47
N ARG A 265 -4.67 -13.07 -22.25
CA ARG A 265 -4.48 -14.27 -21.43
C ARG A 265 -5.80 -14.97 -21.16
N ASP A 266 -6.88 -14.20 -20.94
CA ASP A 266 -8.23 -14.71 -20.66
C ASP A 266 -9.01 -15.12 -21.92
N ARG A 267 -8.67 -14.57 -23.09
CA ARG A 267 -9.29 -14.89 -24.39
C ARG A 267 -8.53 -15.93 -25.20
N GLN A 268 -7.36 -16.36 -24.73
CA GLN A 268 -6.50 -17.33 -25.41
C GLN A 268 -5.90 -16.80 -26.73
N ASP A 269 -5.91 -15.48 -26.93
CA ASP A 269 -5.32 -14.85 -28.10
C ASP A 269 -3.79 -14.85 -27.98
N LEU A 270 -3.10 -15.24 -29.06
CA LEU A 270 -1.65 -15.11 -29.13
C LEU A 270 -1.29 -13.61 -29.08
N PRO A 271 -0.42 -13.17 -28.14
CA PRO A 271 0.00 -11.78 -28.11
C PRO A 271 0.63 -11.38 -29.44
N SER A 272 0.18 -10.24 -29.98
CA SER A 272 0.74 -9.73 -31.24
C SER A 272 2.22 -9.34 -31.06
N PRO A 273 3.02 -9.28 -32.14
CA PRO A 273 4.40 -8.77 -32.08
C PRO A 273 4.50 -7.37 -31.46
N GLU A 274 3.45 -6.55 -31.61
CA GLU A 274 3.34 -5.22 -31.00
C GLU A 274 3.29 -5.28 -29.47
N CYS A 275 2.65 -6.29 -28.88
CA CYS A 275 2.62 -6.48 -27.42
C CYS A 275 4.04 -6.71 -26.88
N PHE A 276 4.84 -7.55 -27.55
CA PHE A 276 6.23 -7.80 -27.16
C PHE A 276 7.11 -6.55 -27.29
N ARG A 277 6.94 -5.80 -28.39
CA ARG A 277 7.65 -4.52 -28.61
C ARG A 277 7.35 -3.52 -27.49
N ARG A 278 6.08 -3.34 -27.14
CA ARG A 278 5.65 -2.44 -26.05
C ARG A 278 6.17 -2.90 -24.69
N ARG A 279 6.14 -4.21 -24.39
CA ARG A 279 6.73 -4.78 -23.17
C ARG A 279 8.22 -4.41 -23.07
N ASP A 280 8.97 -4.58 -24.16
CA ASP A 280 10.41 -4.32 -24.18
C ASP A 280 10.72 -2.82 -24.00
N GLU A 281 9.88 -1.93 -24.54
CA GLU A 281 9.97 -0.48 -24.25
C GLU A 281 9.73 -0.17 -22.76
N HIS A 282 8.73 -0.80 -22.14
CA HIS A 282 8.46 -0.63 -20.70
C HIS A 282 9.64 -1.14 -19.85
N LEU A 283 10.21 -2.30 -20.20
CA LEU A 283 11.41 -2.83 -19.54
C LEU A 283 12.60 -1.88 -19.69
N GLY A 284 12.85 -1.36 -20.89
CA GLY A 284 13.91 -0.38 -21.15
C GLY A 284 13.78 0.87 -20.28
N ARG A 285 12.55 1.40 -20.12
CA ARG A 285 12.30 2.56 -19.25
C ARG A 285 12.57 2.27 -17.77
N ILE A 286 12.23 1.08 -17.28
CA ILE A 286 12.51 0.70 -15.89
C ILE A 286 14.02 0.50 -15.68
N HIS A 287 14.72 -0.12 -16.63
CA HIS A 287 16.17 -0.27 -16.55
C HIS A 287 16.89 1.08 -16.56
N SER A 288 16.46 2.01 -17.42
CA SER A 288 16.95 3.40 -17.44
C SER A 288 16.69 4.10 -16.11
N TRP A 289 15.48 3.95 -15.55
CA TRP A 289 15.16 4.45 -14.20
C TRP A 289 16.07 3.87 -13.12
N CYS A 290 16.33 2.56 -13.14
CA CYS A 290 17.24 1.92 -12.18
C CYS A 290 18.66 2.49 -12.30
N ALA A 291 19.17 2.68 -13.52
CA ALA A 291 20.49 3.28 -13.75
C ALA A 291 20.56 4.72 -13.23
N SER A 292 19.54 5.54 -13.53
CA SER A 292 19.41 6.91 -13.00
C SER A 292 19.34 6.94 -11.47
N PHE A 293 18.59 6.01 -10.88
CA PHE A 293 18.45 5.91 -9.44
C PHE A 293 19.79 5.56 -8.78
N GLN A 294 20.50 4.55 -9.29
CA GLN A 294 21.84 4.20 -8.82
C GLN A 294 22.84 5.35 -8.98
N ALA A 295 22.79 6.09 -10.09
CA ALA A 295 23.63 7.27 -10.28
C ALA A 295 23.33 8.39 -9.25
N THR A 296 22.06 8.55 -8.87
CA THR A 296 21.62 9.48 -7.82
C THR A 296 22.17 9.09 -6.45
N LEU A 297 22.13 7.80 -6.14
CA LEU A 297 22.69 7.25 -4.90
C LEU A 297 24.21 7.43 -4.85
N ALA A 298 24.91 7.15 -5.95
CA ALA A 298 26.36 7.32 -6.04
C ALA A 298 26.82 8.78 -5.92
N ALA A 299 25.98 9.74 -6.31
CA ALA A 299 26.25 11.17 -6.19
C ALA A 299 25.92 11.74 -4.78
N SER A 300 25.23 10.97 -3.94
CA SER A 300 24.81 11.42 -2.62
C SER A 300 25.97 11.40 -1.61
N PRO A 301 26.13 12.42 -0.75
CA PRO A 301 27.13 12.41 0.32
C PRO A 301 27.02 11.18 1.23
N SER A 302 28.16 10.58 1.61
CA SER A 302 28.22 9.37 2.45
C SER A 302 27.44 9.50 3.77
N GLU A 303 27.40 10.70 4.36
CA GLU A 303 26.70 10.98 5.62
C GLU A 303 25.16 10.84 5.50
N LEU A 304 24.58 11.09 4.32
CA LEU A 304 23.15 10.91 4.06
C LEU A 304 22.80 9.45 3.75
N ALA A 305 23.78 8.65 3.28
CA ALA A 305 23.58 7.23 2.99
C ALA A 305 23.42 6.38 4.27
N GLU A 306 23.92 6.87 5.41
CA GLU A 306 23.86 6.18 6.71
C GLU A 306 22.55 6.41 7.47
N GLU A 307 21.68 7.31 7.01
CA GLU A 307 20.38 7.52 7.65
C GLU A 307 19.43 6.34 7.36
N ALA A 308 19.08 5.58 8.41
CA ALA A 308 18.21 4.41 8.29
C ALA A 308 16.90 4.69 7.54
N SER A 309 16.29 5.85 7.76
CA SER A 309 15.06 6.30 7.08
C SER A 309 15.25 6.44 5.56
N LEU A 310 16.38 7.00 5.12
CA LEU A 310 16.71 7.14 3.70
C LEU A 310 17.01 5.78 3.08
N ARG A 311 17.73 4.90 3.78
CA ARG A 311 17.99 3.52 3.31
C ARG A 311 16.69 2.72 3.13
N MET A 312 15.75 2.83 4.07
CA MET A 312 14.43 2.20 3.95
C MET A 312 13.67 2.69 2.72
N ILE A 313 13.74 4.00 2.40
CA ILE A 313 13.17 4.54 1.16
C ILE A 313 13.83 3.92 -0.07
N HIS A 314 15.15 3.79 -0.09
CA HIS A 314 15.87 3.18 -1.22
C HIS A 314 15.42 1.74 -1.46
N ILE A 315 15.33 0.95 -0.39
CA ILE A 315 14.86 -0.44 -0.44
C ILE A 315 13.45 -0.52 -1.05
N VAL A 316 12.52 0.34 -0.62
CA VAL A 316 11.15 0.34 -1.15
C VAL A 316 11.14 0.61 -2.65
N LEU A 317 11.88 1.62 -3.12
CA LEU A 317 11.91 1.98 -4.54
C LEU A 317 12.59 0.90 -5.40
N GLU A 318 13.69 0.33 -4.91
CA GLU A 318 14.43 -0.72 -5.64
C GLU A 318 13.66 -2.06 -5.67
N SER A 319 13.04 -2.46 -4.56
CA SER A 319 12.19 -3.66 -4.53
C SER A 319 10.94 -3.50 -5.40
N GLN A 320 10.37 -2.29 -5.46
CA GLN A 320 9.24 -1.98 -6.34
C GLN A 320 9.66 -2.03 -7.82
N SER A 321 10.83 -1.51 -8.20
CA SER A 321 11.29 -1.60 -9.60
C SER A 321 11.53 -3.05 -10.04
N LEU A 322 12.09 -3.89 -9.15
CA LEU A 322 12.24 -5.33 -9.38
C LEU A 322 10.88 -6.03 -9.58
N ALA A 323 9.88 -5.69 -8.77
CA ALA A 323 8.52 -6.24 -8.92
C ALA A 323 7.89 -5.88 -10.29
N LEU A 324 8.12 -4.66 -10.78
CA LEU A 324 7.66 -4.24 -12.11
C LEU A 324 8.39 -4.99 -13.24
N VAL A 325 9.69 -5.25 -13.09
CA VAL A 325 10.45 -6.08 -14.04
C VAL A 325 9.90 -7.50 -14.10
N ILE A 326 9.63 -8.13 -12.94
CA ILE A 326 9.02 -9.46 -12.87
C ILE A 326 7.66 -9.47 -13.58
N LEU A 327 6.82 -8.48 -13.32
CA LEU A 327 5.51 -8.36 -13.96
C LEU A 327 5.64 -8.26 -15.49
N LEU A 328 6.50 -7.38 -16.00
CA LEU A 328 6.68 -7.22 -17.45
C LEU A 328 7.24 -8.47 -18.13
N ARG A 329 8.17 -9.18 -17.47
CA ARG A 329 8.71 -10.43 -18.02
C ARG A 329 7.68 -11.53 -18.15
N THR A 330 6.61 -11.48 -17.34
CA THR A 330 5.64 -12.58 -17.22
C THR A 330 4.23 -12.24 -17.70
N CYS A 331 3.90 -10.97 -17.93
CA CYS A 331 2.53 -10.55 -18.28
C CYS A 331 2.03 -11.04 -19.63
N LEU A 332 2.93 -11.48 -20.52
CA LEU A 332 2.59 -12.07 -21.83
C LEU A 332 2.65 -13.61 -21.84
N ASP A 333 2.97 -14.23 -20.70
CA ASP A 333 3.10 -15.69 -20.64
C ASP A 333 1.72 -16.35 -20.64
N ALA A 334 1.61 -17.39 -21.47
CA ALA A 334 0.40 -18.21 -21.57
C ALA A 334 0.13 -19.01 -20.29
N ASP A 335 1.14 -19.24 -19.46
CA ASP A 335 1.01 -19.94 -18.18
C ASP A 335 1.81 -19.27 -17.05
N GLU A 336 1.96 -19.97 -15.93
CA GLU A 336 2.62 -19.48 -14.71
C GLU A 336 4.11 -19.90 -14.63
N SER A 337 4.66 -20.50 -15.70
CA SER A 337 6.03 -21.02 -15.70
C SER A 337 7.11 -19.95 -15.88
N GLY A 338 6.81 -18.83 -16.52
CA GLY A 338 7.82 -17.77 -16.73
C GLY A 338 8.32 -17.11 -15.45
N TYR A 339 7.57 -17.19 -14.34
CA TYR A 339 8.05 -16.77 -13.03
C TYR A 339 9.28 -17.56 -12.56
N ASP A 340 9.48 -18.80 -13.04
CA ASP A 340 10.62 -19.62 -12.65
C ASP A 340 11.96 -19.06 -13.19
N ALA A 341 11.91 -18.26 -14.25
CA ALA A 341 13.09 -17.55 -14.77
C ALA A 341 13.46 -16.31 -13.93
N CYS A 342 12.61 -15.90 -12.97
CA CYS A 342 12.78 -14.67 -12.19
C CYS A 342 13.35 -14.92 -10.77
N PHE A 343 13.95 -16.08 -10.49
CA PHE A 343 14.48 -16.39 -9.16
C PHE A 343 15.57 -15.42 -8.69
N HIS A 344 16.36 -14.86 -9.60
CA HIS A 344 17.36 -13.85 -9.25
C HIS A 344 16.70 -12.57 -8.71
N GLU A 345 15.66 -12.07 -9.39
CA GLU A 345 14.90 -10.91 -8.96
C GLU A 345 14.15 -11.17 -7.65
N PHE A 346 13.53 -12.35 -7.49
CA PHE A 346 12.88 -12.72 -6.23
C PHE A 346 13.87 -12.73 -5.06
N ARG A 347 15.07 -13.27 -5.26
CA ARG A 347 16.12 -13.26 -4.24
C ARG A 347 16.54 -11.82 -3.89
N ALA A 348 16.73 -10.96 -4.89
CA ALA A 348 17.08 -9.56 -4.67
C ALA A 348 16.01 -8.83 -3.85
N VAL A 349 14.72 -9.04 -4.15
CA VAL A 349 13.61 -8.51 -3.34
C VAL A 349 13.69 -8.98 -1.89
N LEU A 350 13.95 -10.28 -1.64
CA LEU A 350 14.04 -10.82 -0.28
C LEU A 350 15.20 -10.24 0.52
N VAL A 351 16.39 -10.09 -0.09
CA VAL A 351 17.55 -9.46 0.54
C VAL A 351 17.22 -8.03 0.97
N LEU A 352 16.63 -7.25 0.08
CA LEU A 352 16.23 -5.86 0.36
C LEU A 352 15.18 -5.82 1.50
N CYS A 353 14.14 -6.66 1.41
CA CYS A 353 13.08 -6.68 2.43
C CYS A 353 13.58 -7.14 3.81
N GLU A 354 14.56 -8.05 3.88
CA GLU A 354 15.18 -8.45 5.14
C GLU A 354 15.91 -7.29 5.81
N GLU A 355 16.68 -6.51 5.03
CA GLU A 355 17.33 -5.30 5.52
C GLU A 355 16.29 -4.28 6.02
N TYR A 356 15.20 -4.07 5.27
CA TYR A 356 14.12 -3.18 5.68
C TYR A 356 13.49 -3.60 7.01
N VAL A 357 13.17 -4.89 7.18
CA VAL A 357 12.59 -5.43 8.42
C VAL A 357 13.54 -5.22 9.60
N ALA A 358 14.85 -5.39 9.40
CA ALA A 358 15.86 -5.13 10.43
C ALA A 358 15.92 -3.65 10.83
N LEU A 359 15.97 -2.73 9.85
CA LEU A 359 15.98 -1.28 10.07
C LEU A 359 14.71 -0.81 10.78
N TYR A 360 13.55 -1.29 10.34
CA TYR A 360 12.25 -0.99 10.95
C TYR A 360 12.17 -1.50 12.40
N SER A 361 12.71 -2.68 12.69
CA SER A 361 12.73 -3.23 14.05
C SER A 361 13.64 -2.41 14.97
N ALA A 362 14.80 -1.98 14.48
CA ALA A 362 15.74 -1.15 15.23
C ALA A 362 15.18 0.26 15.52
N SER A 363 14.51 0.88 14.54
CA SER A 363 13.90 2.21 14.72
C SER A 363 12.79 2.19 15.78
N ARG A 364 11.99 1.11 15.82
CA ARG A 364 10.98 0.91 16.88
C ARG A 364 11.58 0.73 18.27
N ALA A 365 12.69 0.01 18.40
CA ALA A 365 13.34 -0.20 19.69
C ALA A 365 13.88 1.10 20.32
N SER A 366 14.08 2.13 19.50
CA SER A 366 14.66 3.42 19.91
C SER A 366 13.61 4.46 20.33
N TYR A 367 12.32 4.16 20.19
CA TYR A 367 11.23 5.11 20.43
C TYR A 367 10.65 4.98 21.85
N THR A 368 10.38 6.12 22.50
CA THR A 368 9.82 6.20 23.85
C THR A 368 8.34 5.77 23.90
N PRO A 369 7.88 5.16 25.01
CA PRO A 369 6.48 4.78 25.21
C PRO A 369 5.62 6.04 25.23
N GLY A 370 4.93 6.30 24.12
CA GLY A 370 4.17 7.53 23.86
C GLY A 370 4.14 7.93 22.38
N ARG A 371 5.11 7.47 21.58
CA ARG A 371 5.16 7.61 20.11
C ARG A 371 5.07 6.28 19.37
N GLU A 372 4.71 5.19 20.03
CA GLU A 372 4.40 3.88 19.41
C GLU A 372 3.18 3.89 18.50
N ALA A 373 2.69 5.08 18.10
CA ALA A 373 1.50 5.22 17.30
C ALA A 373 1.67 4.48 15.96
N GLY A 374 0.83 3.46 15.77
CA GLY A 374 0.51 2.88 14.47
C GLY A 374 1.34 1.67 14.03
N ASN A 375 0.76 0.48 14.16
CA ASN A 375 1.07 -0.64 13.26
C ASN A 375 0.38 -0.44 11.89
N PHE A 376 0.15 0.79 11.46
CA PHE A 376 -0.53 1.14 10.21
C PHE A 376 0.20 2.30 9.53
N THR A 377 0.41 2.18 8.24
CA THR A 377 0.83 3.25 7.34
C THR A 377 -0.11 3.28 6.15
N PHE A 378 -0.33 4.46 5.60
CA PHE A 378 -1.09 4.64 4.38
C PHE A 378 -0.23 4.40 3.13
N ASP A 379 1.09 4.39 3.30
CA ASP A 379 2.04 4.06 2.24
C ASP A 379 2.13 2.56 1.95
N MET A 380 2.42 2.23 0.70
CA MET A 380 2.95 0.92 0.32
C MET A 380 4.46 0.92 0.51
N GLU A 381 4.97 -0.06 1.25
CA GLU A 381 6.38 -0.21 1.50
C GLU A 381 6.86 -1.54 0.90
N ILE A 382 6.86 -2.63 1.68
CA ILE A 382 7.45 -3.92 1.27
C ILE A 382 6.43 -5.08 1.17
N LEU A 383 5.21 -4.91 1.68
CA LEU A 383 4.20 -5.98 1.66
C LEU A 383 3.75 -6.40 0.26
N PRO A 384 3.51 -5.49 -0.71
CA PRO A 384 3.17 -5.90 -2.08
C PRO A 384 4.24 -6.77 -2.74
N GLN A 385 5.52 -6.49 -2.48
CA GLN A 385 6.67 -7.18 -3.05
C GLN A 385 6.84 -8.56 -2.40
N LEU A 386 6.69 -8.64 -1.07
CA LEU A 386 6.67 -9.92 -0.36
C LEU A 386 5.47 -10.77 -0.78
N TRP A 387 4.30 -10.16 -0.98
CA TRP A 387 3.14 -10.88 -1.52
C TRP A 387 3.42 -11.46 -2.90
N LEU A 388 4.02 -10.69 -3.82
CA LEU A 388 4.42 -11.17 -5.14
C LEU A 388 5.36 -12.38 -5.02
N VAL A 389 6.36 -12.32 -4.13
CA VAL A 389 7.28 -13.44 -3.88
C VAL A 389 6.52 -14.65 -3.35
N GLY A 390 5.73 -14.49 -2.28
CA GLY A 390 4.97 -15.58 -1.67
C GLY A 390 3.96 -16.22 -2.62
N LYS A 391 3.32 -15.42 -3.49
CA LYS A 391 2.32 -15.86 -4.46
C LYS A 391 2.92 -16.54 -5.69
N LYS A 392 4.03 -16.03 -6.23
CA LYS A 392 4.52 -16.42 -7.57
C LYS A 392 5.89 -17.10 -7.59
N CYS A 393 6.74 -16.91 -6.57
CA CYS A 393 8.04 -17.58 -6.51
C CYS A 393 7.86 -19.04 -6.13
N ARG A 394 8.34 -19.98 -6.96
CA ARG A 394 8.22 -21.43 -6.68
C ARG A 394 9.48 -22.05 -6.07
N HIS A 395 10.50 -21.25 -5.77
CA HIS A 395 11.71 -21.69 -5.08
C HIS A 395 11.42 -21.95 -3.58
N ARG A 396 11.59 -23.20 -3.15
CA ARG A 396 11.16 -23.69 -1.81
C ARG A 396 11.76 -22.90 -0.64
N GLU A 397 13.03 -22.55 -0.73
CA GLU A 397 13.72 -21.80 0.33
C GLU A 397 13.28 -20.33 0.35
N TYR A 398 13.04 -19.75 -0.82
CA TYR A 398 12.68 -18.33 -0.95
C TYR A 398 11.25 -18.09 -0.46
N ARG A 399 10.33 -19.04 -0.69
CA ARG A 399 8.98 -18.98 -0.10
C ARG A 399 9.01 -19.03 1.42
N ARG A 400 9.79 -19.93 2.01
CA ARG A 400 9.94 -20.01 3.47
C ARG A 400 10.58 -18.75 4.06
N TRP A 401 11.60 -18.21 3.39
CA TRP A 401 12.23 -16.93 3.77
C TRP A 401 11.22 -15.77 3.69
N CYS A 402 10.42 -15.69 2.62
CA CYS A 402 9.36 -14.71 2.49
C CYS A 402 8.33 -14.79 3.62
N ILE A 403 7.87 -16.00 3.95
CA ILE A 403 6.91 -16.24 5.03
C ILE A 403 7.49 -15.84 6.39
N ASP A 404 8.76 -16.15 6.65
CA ASP A 404 9.45 -15.71 7.88
C ASP A 404 9.52 -14.17 7.99
N LEU A 405 9.87 -13.49 6.90
CA LEU A 405 9.88 -12.02 6.86
C LEU A 405 8.48 -11.43 7.13
N LEU A 406 7.45 -11.97 6.48
CA LEU A 406 6.06 -11.56 6.68
C LEU A 406 5.60 -11.77 8.14
N ALA A 407 6.03 -12.87 8.79
CA ALA A 407 5.72 -13.15 10.19
C ALA A 407 6.42 -12.18 11.16
N ARG A 408 7.64 -11.71 10.83
CA ARG A 408 8.39 -10.73 11.62
C ARG A 408 7.90 -9.30 11.42
N TYR A 409 7.37 -8.97 10.24
CA TYR A 409 6.91 -7.63 9.91
C TYR A 409 5.52 -7.33 10.50
N ARG A 410 5.43 -6.28 11.32
CA ARG A 410 4.22 -5.98 12.12
C ARG A 410 3.42 -4.76 11.65
N ARG A 411 3.88 -4.06 10.61
CA ARG A 411 3.20 -2.87 10.09
C ARG A 411 2.21 -3.28 9.00
N LYS A 412 0.98 -2.78 9.10
CA LYS A 412 -0.05 -2.82 8.07
C LYS A 412 0.19 -1.68 7.08
N GLU A 413 0.15 -1.97 5.79
CA GLU A 413 0.40 -1.01 4.71
C GLU A 413 -0.88 -0.80 3.90
N GLY A 414 -1.68 0.23 4.22
CA GLY A 414 -2.96 0.48 3.56
C GLY A 414 -3.89 -0.73 3.62
N VAL A 415 -4.18 -1.33 2.46
CA VAL A 415 -5.02 -2.55 2.35
C VAL A 415 -4.28 -3.85 2.70
N TRP A 416 -2.97 -3.79 2.87
CA TRP A 416 -2.10 -4.95 3.08
C TRP A 416 -1.91 -5.25 4.56
N ASP A 417 -2.58 -6.28 5.07
CA ASP A 417 -2.35 -6.80 6.42
C ASP A 417 -1.24 -7.88 6.40
N PRO A 418 -0.11 -7.67 7.09
CA PRO A 418 1.01 -8.61 7.07
C PRO A 418 0.63 -10.02 7.51
N ARG A 419 -0.32 -10.14 8.45
CA ARG A 419 -0.75 -11.45 8.97
C ARG A 419 -1.60 -12.20 7.95
N LEU A 420 -2.48 -11.49 7.25
CA LEU A 420 -3.28 -12.06 6.17
C LEU A 420 -2.38 -12.50 5.01
N ILE A 421 -1.46 -11.63 4.59
CA ILE A 421 -0.51 -11.93 3.51
C ILE A 421 0.40 -13.12 3.88
N CYS A 422 0.85 -13.21 5.14
CA CYS A 422 1.59 -14.37 5.65
C CYS A 422 0.79 -15.67 5.51
N GLY A 423 -0.47 -15.66 5.98
CA GLY A 423 -1.37 -16.81 5.89
C GLY A 423 -1.63 -17.25 4.45
N LEU A 424 -1.90 -16.29 3.56
CA LEU A 424 -2.09 -16.55 2.13
C LEU A 424 -0.82 -17.12 1.47
N ALA A 425 0.35 -16.55 1.75
CA ALA A 425 1.61 -17.03 1.19
C ALA A 425 1.93 -18.46 1.67
N LYS A 426 1.72 -18.74 2.95
CA LYS A 426 1.84 -20.09 3.54
C LYS A 426 0.90 -21.07 2.85
N ARG A 427 -0.37 -20.70 2.70
CA ARG A 427 -1.37 -21.58 2.08
C ARG A 427 -1.11 -21.81 0.59
N THR A 428 -0.72 -20.77 -0.14
CA THR A 428 -0.30 -20.85 -1.55
C THR A 428 0.87 -21.83 -1.72
N MET A 429 1.87 -21.75 -0.83
CA MET A 429 3.00 -22.68 -0.82
C MET A 429 2.55 -24.11 -0.56
N GLU A 430 1.70 -24.35 0.44
CA GLU A 430 1.20 -25.70 0.78
C GLU A 430 0.44 -26.35 -0.38
N ILE A 431 -0.45 -25.60 -1.04
CA ILE A 431 -1.25 -26.10 -2.17
C ILE A 431 -0.34 -26.55 -3.32
N GLU A 432 0.62 -25.71 -3.72
CA GLU A 432 1.50 -26.04 -4.84
C GLU A 432 2.56 -27.09 -4.48
N GLU A 433 3.11 -27.08 -3.25
CA GLU A 433 4.09 -28.08 -2.82
C GLU A 433 3.46 -29.46 -2.61
N ALA A 434 2.18 -29.55 -2.22
CA ALA A 434 1.46 -30.82 -2.10
C ALA A 434 1.25 -31.52 -3.45
N ALA A 435 1.28 -30.75 -4.55
CA ALA A 435 1.13 -31.26 -5.91
C ALA A 435 2.48 -31.59 -6.58
N LEU A 436 3.61 -31.51 -5.86
CA LEU A 436 4.91 -31.90 -6.39
C LEU A 436 4.91 -33.40 -6.73
N PRO A 437 5.34 -33.79 -7.94
CA PRO A 437 5.48 -35.20 -8.30
C PRO A 437 6.43 -35.93 -7.34
N SER A 438 6.13 -37.18 -6.99
CA SER A 438 7.01 -38.01 -6.16
C SER A 438 8.35 -38.25 -6.88
N GLY A 439 9.39 -37.50 -6.55
CA GLY A 439 10.71 -37.56 -7.19
C GLY A 439 11.42 -36.21 -7.22
N ARG A 440 12.65 -36.18 -7.74
CA ARG A 440 13.62 -35.05 -7.78
C ARG A 440 13.12 -33.70 -8.37
N THR A 441 11.87 -33.58 -8.78
CA THR A 441 11.31 -32.36 -9.37
C THR A 441 11.12 -31.29 -8.29
N LEU A 442 11.69 -30.11 -8.50
CA LEU A 442 11.65 -29.00 -7.54
C LEU A 442 10.47 -28.03 -7.77
N LEU A 443 9.73 -28.19 -8.87
CA LEU A 443 8.67 -27.27 -9.31
C LEU A 443 7.38 -28.04 -9.64
N PRO A 444 6.19 -27.46 -9.34
CA PRO A 444 4.91 -28.05 -9.70
C PRO A 444 4.68 -28.04 -11.22
N ASN A 445 3.90 -29.00 -11.72
CA ASN A 445 3.44 -29.01 -13.11
C ASN A 445 2.59 -27.77 -13.39
N ASN A 446 2.51 -27.32 -14.65
CA ASN A 446 1.75 -26.11 -15.00
C ASN A 446 0.26 -26.20 -14.64
N PHE A 447 -0.33 -27.40 -14.62
CA PHE A 447 -1.72 -27.62 -14.21
C PHE A 447 -1.97 -27.49 -12.70
N ASP A 448 -0.90 -27.64 -11.91
CA ASP A 448 -0.94 -27.61 -10.45
C ASP A 448 -0.45 -26.28 -9.88
N ARG A 449 -0.18 -25.30 -10.76
CA ARG A 449 0.16 -23.93 -10.39
C ARG A 449 -1.09 -23.10 -10.19
N LEU A 450 -1.12 -22.37 -9.08
CA LEU A 450 -2.22 -21.45 -8.82
C LEU A 450 -2.19 -20.29 -9.82
N TRP A 451 -3.32 -20.07 -10.48
CA TRP A 451 -3.55 -19.05 -11.48
C TRP A 451 -3.87 -17.71 -10.82
N THR A 452 -4.92 -17.70 -10.00
CA THR A 452 -5.29 -16.56 -9.15
C THR A 452 -5.39 -16.98 -7.69
N VAL A 453 -5.15 -15.98 -6.84
CA VAL A 453 -5.30 -16.05 -5.39
C VAL A 453 -5.83 -14.67 -5.03
N ASP A 454 -7.13 -14.60 -4.84
CA ASP A 454 -7.89 -13.36 -4.68
C ASP A 454 -8.54 -13.36 -3.30
N LEU A 455 -8.58 -12.20 -2.67
CA LEU A 455 -9.29 -12.04 -1.40
C LEU A 455 -10.75 -11.76 -1.70
N ASP A 456 -11.65 -12.52 -1.09
CA ASP A 456 -13.05 -12.17 -1.15
C ASP A 456 -13.31 -10.96 -0.24
N SER A 457 -13.46 -9.82 -0.91
CA SER A 457 -13.88 -8.53 -0.38
C SER A 457 -15.05 -8.56 0.61
N ARG A 458 -15.92 -9.58 0.56
CA ARG A 458 -17.09 -9.70 1.43
C ARG A 458 -16.75 -10.06 2.88
N TYR A 459 -15.52 -10.51 3.17
CA TYR A 459 -15.15 -11.02 4.50
C TYR A 459 -14.10 -10.16 5.20
N THR A 460 -14.51 -9.51 6.29
CA THR A 460 -13.64 -8.81 7.25
C THR A 460 -13.10 -9.75 8.32
N TYR A 461 -11.76 -9.85 8.43
CA TYR A 461 -10.98 -10.63 9.41
C TYR A 461 -11.23 -12.16 9.42
N GLY A 462 -10.21 -12.94 9.04
CA GLY A 462 -10.40 -14.35 8.70
C GLY A 462 -10.92 -14.45 7.27
N SER A 463 -10.18 -13.82 6.35
CA SER A 463 -10.66 -13.61 4.98
C SER A 463 -10.76 -14.94 4.24
N VAL A 464 -11.89 -15.14 3.58
CA VAL A 464 -12.03 -16.20 2.58
C VAL A 464 -11.18 -15.80 1.38
N ALA A 465 -10.23 -16.65 1.02
CA ALA A 465 -9.47 -16.52 -0.20
C ALA A 465 -10.08 -17.41 -1.28
N VAL A 466 -10.19 -16.89 -2.49
CA VAL A 466 -10.54 -17.64 -3.68
C VAL A 466 -9.24 -18.08 -4.33
N PHE A 467 -9.01 -19.39 -4.34
CA PHE A 467 -7.91 -20.01 -5.07
C PHE A 467 -8.45 -20.55 -6.38
N ALA A 468 -7.73 -20.34 -7.48
CA ALA A 468 -8.10 -20.91 -8.75
C ALA A 468 -6.87 -21.47 -9.48
N TYR A 469 -7.02 -22.65 -10.05
CA TYR A 469 -6.14 -23.14 -11.11
C TYR A 469 -6.54 -22.52 -12.46
N LYS A 470 -5.64 -22.64 -13.44
CA LYS A 470 -5.88 -22.12 -14.79
C LYS A 470 -7.21 -22.67 -15.34
N PRO A 471 -8.12 -21.82 -15.88
CA PRO A 471 -9.40 -22.26 -16.44
C PRO A 471 -9.27 -23.37 -17.50
N THR A 472 -10.24 -24.29 -17.56
CA THR A 472 -10.26 -25.36 -18.59
C THR A 472 -10.35 -24.79 -20.00
N ALA A 473 -11.10 -23.71 -20.18
CA ALA A 473 -11.16 -22.98 -21.46
C ALA A 473 -9.77 -22.52 -21.93
N LEU A 474 -8.85 -22.24 -20.99
CA LEU A 474 -7.48 -21.83 -21.27
C LEU A 474 -6.49 -23.01 -21.31
N GLY A 475 -6.97 -24.25 -21.30
CA GLY A 475 -6.14 -25.46 -21.27
C GLY A 475 -5.56 -25.76 -19.87
N GLY A 476 -6.25 -25.37 -18.80
CA GLY A 476 -5.87 -25.67 -17.42
C GLY A 476 -6.83 -26.66 -16.71
N ARG A 477 -6.70 -26.78 -15.39
CA ARG A 477 -7.48 -27.71 -14.55
C ARG A 477 -8.91 -27.21 -14.28
N GLY A 478 -9.17 -25.89 -14.33
CA GLY A 478 -10.49 -25.29 -14.22
C GLY A 478 -11.19 -25.44 -12.87
N LEU A 479 -10.42 -25.58 -11.78
CA LEU A 479 -10.96 -25.69 -10.43
C LEU A 479 -10.69 -24.39 -9.66
N SER A 480 -11.74 -23.80 -9.10
CA SER A 480 -11.68 -22.72 -8.12
C SER A 480 -12.42 -23.11 -6.84
N TRP A 481 -11.95 -22.61 -5.70
CA TRP A 481 -12.56 -22.85 -4.40
C TRP A 481 -12.29 -21.70 -3.44
N GLU A 482 -13.16 -21.60 -2.44
CA GLU A 482 -13.07 -20.66 -1.35
C GLU A 482 -12.48 -21.37 -0.12
N GLU A 483 -11.52 -20.75 0.55
CA GLU A 483 -10.95 -21.26 1.79
C GLU A 483 -10.77 -20.14 2.81
N LEU A 484 -11.19 -20.39 4.05
CA LEU A 484 -10.94 -19.48 5.17
C LEU A 484 -9.45 -19.48 5.50
N ILE A 485 -8.81 -18.30 5.46
CA ILE A 485 -7.40 -18.17 5.85
C ILE A 485 -7.30 -17.88 7.35
N PRO A 486 -6.83 -18.84 8.17
CA PRO A 486 -6.65 -18.60 9.59
C PRO A 486 -5.53 -17.57 9.77
N VAL A 487 -5.89 -16.39 10.28
CA VAL A 487 -4.94 -15.38 10.70
C VAL A 487 -4.42 -15.80 12.08
N GLU A 488 -3.24 -16.43 12.15
CA GLU A 488 -2.65 -16.90 13.41
C GLU A 488 -2.62 -15.75 14.45
N GLN A 489 -3.31 -15.95 15.58
CA GLN A 489 -3.22 -15.06 16.73
C GLN A 489 -1.88 -15.35 17.42
N GLN A 490 -1.01 -14.36 17.52
CA GLN A 490 0.37 -14.52 18.01
C GLN A 490 0.43 -15.28 19.35
N ALA A 491 1.13 -16.42 19.35
CA ALA A 491 1.70 -16.96 20.58
C ALA A 491 2.84 -16.04 21.03
N GLN A 492 2.84 -15.65 22.31
CA GLN A 492 3.99 -14.97 22.90
C GLN A 492 5.22 -15.88 22.72
N VAL A 493 6.22 -15.40 21.97
CA VAL A 493 7.59 -15.87 22.15
C VAL A 493 7.98 -15.44 23.55
N GLN A 494 7.76 -16.31 24.53
CA GLN A 494 8.34 -16.13 25.86
C GLN A 494 9.85 -16.09 25.65
N GLY A 495 10.47 -14.97 26.03
CA GLY A 495 11.91 -14.84 26.05
C GLY A 495 12.49 -15.78 27.09
N GLU A 496 12.72 -17.04 26.73
CA GLU A 496 13.71 -17.84 27.41
C GLU A 496 15.08 -17.37 26.93
N SER A 497 15.72 -16.51 27.74
CA SER A 497 17.15 -16.25 27.61
C SER A 497 17.90 -17.57 27.62
N PRO A 498 18.89 -17.79 26.74
CA PRO A 498 19.71 -18.98 26.81
C PRO A 498 20.45 -18.95 28.14
N LYS A 499 20.18 -19.94 29.01
CA LYS A 499 20.97 -20.17 30.22
C LYS A 499 22.42 -20.35 29.78
N GLY A 500 23.27 -19.40 30.17
CA GLY A 500 24.72 -19.48 29.96
C GLY A 500 25.29 -20.75 30.61
N PRO A 501 26.46 -21.21 30.15
CA PRO A 501 27.07 -22.42 30.66
C PRO A 501 27.42 -22.23 32.14
N THR A 502 26.84 -23.08 32.98
CA THR A 502 27.20 -23.22 34.39
C THR A 502 28.66 -23.63 34.52
N ASP A 503 29.40 -22.84 35.31
CA ASP A 503 30.76 -23.06 35.77
C ASP A 503 31.01 -24.52 36.22
N MET A 504 31.90 -25.20 35.51
CA MET A 504 32.51 -26.44 35.99
C MET A 504 33.76 -26.05 36.77
N LYS A 505 33.62 -26.01 38.10
CA LYS A 505 34.72 -25.79 39.04
C LYS A 505 35.79 -26.87 38.88
N SER A 506 37.03 -26.38 38.93
CA SER A 506 38.27 -27.11 39.12
C SER A 506 38.23 -28.06 40.32
N MET A 507 38.75 -29.27 40.11
CA MET A 507 39.48 -30.03 41.14
C MET A 507 40.75 -30.58 40.50
N SER A 508 41.87 -29.94 40.84
CA SER A 508 43.24 -30.50 40.81
C SER A 508 43.37 -31.57 41.92
N PRO A 509 44.44 -32.40 41.95
CA PRO A 509 45.85 -31.94 42.02
C PRO A 509 46.62 -32.01 40.71
#